data_AF-X1TPP1-F1
#
_entry.id   AF-X1TPP1-F1
#
_cell.length_a   1.000
_cell.length_b   1.000
_cell.length_c   1.000
_cell.angle_alpha   90.00
_cell.angle_beta   90.00
_cell.angle_gamma   90.00
#
_symmetry.space_group_name_H-M   'P 1'
#
loop_
_entity.id
_entity.type
_entity.pdbx_description
1 polymer ?
#
loop_
_entity_poly.entity_id
_entity_poly.type
_entity_poly.pdbx_seq_one_letter_code
_entity_poly.pdbx_strand_id
1 'polypeptide(L)'
;TALARKLAPKGKGARIFVKDDAANPSGSFKDRRASLSVYVAKQKGFPGVIAATSGNYGAAVASQAAMRGLKCIVVQEVFDSRGVGQPEIIEKSRKCEAYGAEVHQLSVGPELFYVFLCQLEETGFFSASLYTPFAIAGIETLGHEVGKQVKEQEGVEPSAVFIAHAGGGNVTGTARGLLKAGGCPNTKIIAASVDLTGLHMASDHDFNRKSFTTAHTGFAVPFTTWPDRADVPRNAARPLRYLDRFVTVKQGSVFYTTEML
;
A
#
# COMPACT_ATOMS: atom_id res chain seq x y z
N THR A 1 9.30 -22.99 5.66
CA THR A 1 10.54 -22.52 6.34
C THR A 1 11.63 -23.57 6.47
N ALA A 2 11.30 -24.88 6.47
CA ALA A 2 12.29 -25.94 6.61
C ALA A 2 13.42 -25.86 5.58
N LEU A 3 13.10 -25.58 4.32
CA LEU A 3 14.10 -25.39 3.26
C LEU A 3 15.03 -24.20 3.55
N ALA A 4 14.48 -23.03 3.91
CA ALA A 4 15.27 -21.85 4.27
C ALA A 4 16.23 -22.15 5.44
N ARG A 5 15.78 -22.90 6.45
CA ARG A 5 16.64 -23.32 7.57
C ARG A 5 17.71 -24.35 7.17
N LYS A 6 17.39 -25.24 6.22
CA LYS A 6 18.32 -26.24 5.69
C LYS A 6 19.43 -25.61 4.85
N LEU A 7 19.10 -24.60 4.05
CA LEU A 7 20.04 -23.94 3.13
C LEU A 7 20.82 -22.79 3.77
N ALA A 8 20.34 -22.22 4.87
CA ALA A 8 21.03 -21.12 5.53
C ALA A 8 22.36 -21.57 6.18
N PRO A 9 23.39 -20.70 6.20
CA PRO A 9 24.61 -20.97 6.97
C PRO A 9 24.31 -21.28 8.44
N LYS A 10 25.22 -22.01 9.10
CA LYS A 10 25.08 -22.39 10.52
C LYS A 10 24.77 -21.15 11.38
N GLY A 11 23.67 -21.22 12.15
CA GLY A 11 23.21 -20.12 13.00
C GLY A 11 22.46 -18.98 12.27
N LYS A 12 22.15 -19.12 10.97
CA LYS A 12 21.41 -18.11 10.18
C LYS A 12 20.02 -18.55 9.72
N GLY A 13 19.61 -19.79 10.01
CA GLY A 13 18.29 -20.31 9.64
C GLY A 13 17.17 -19.64 10.42
N ALA A 14 16.16 -19.12 9.72
CA ALA A 14 15.01 -18.44 10.33
C ALA A 14 13.72 -19.27 10.18
N ARG A 15 12.84 -19.18 11.19
CA ARG A 15 11.42 -19.54 11.03
C ARG A 15 10.72 -18.31 10.42
N ILE A 16 10.20 -18.47 9.22
CA ILE A 16 9.55 -17.40 8.44
C ILE A 16 8.03 -17.62 8.46
N PHE A 17 7.31 -16.57 8.84
CA PHE A 17 5.86 -16.55 8.77
C PHE A 17 5.42 -15.55 7.71
N VAL A 18 4.30 -15.85 7.06
CA VAL A 18 3.66 -14.94 6.10
C VAL A 18 2.33 -14.52 6.68
N LYS A 19 2.14 -13.22 6.84
CA LYS A 19 0.83 -12.67 7.18
C LYS A 19 0.08 -12.42 5.87
N ASP A 20 -0.84 -13.31 5.56
CA ASP A 20 -1.60 -13.25 4.32
C ASP A 20 -2.73 -12.22 4.41
N ASP A 21 -2.44 -11.02 3.89
CA ASP A 21 -3.42 -9.94 3.73
C ASP A 21 -4.06 -9.94 2.33
N ALA A 22 -3.73 -10.92 1.47
CA ALA A 22 -4.41 -11.12 0.18
C ALA A 22 -5.80 -11.75 0.34
N ALA A 23 -6.08 -12.35 1.51
CA ALA A 23 -7.41 -12.83 1.88
C ALA A 23 -8.40 -11.72 2.30
N ASN A 24 -7.95 -10.45 2.38
CA ASN A 24 -8.84 -9.32 2.66
C ASN A 24 -9.82 -9.06 1.49
N PRO A 25 -10.95 -8.36 1.70
CA PRO A 25 -12.03 -8.23 0.71
C PRO A 25 -11.62 -7.72 -0.69
N SER A 26 -10.69 -6.78 -0.76
CA SER A 26 -10.13 -6.25 -2.01
C SER A 26 -8.88 -6.98 -2.48
N GLY A 27 -8.41 -7.98 -1.73
CA GLY A 27 -7.23 -8.77 -2.02
C GLY A 27 -5.90 -8.14 -1.55
N SER A 28 -5.91 -7.22 -0.59
CA SER A 28 -4.65 -6.68 -0.04
C SER A 28 -4.79 -6.01 1.33
N PHE A 29 -3.65 -5.75 1.98
CA PHE A 29 -3.57 -5.01 3.26
C PHE A 29 -4.21 -3.62 3.23
N LYS A 30 -4.46 -3.07 2.03
CA LYS A 30 -5.02 -1.73 1.85
C LYS A 30 -6.45 -1.61 2.36
N ASP A 31 -7.17 -2.73 2.48
CA ASP A 31 -8.49 -2.79 3.13
C ASP A 31 -8.44 -2.27 4.56
N ARG A 32 -7.36 -2.52 5.29
CA ARG A 32 -7.21 -2.06 6.69
C ARG A 32 -7.27 -0.54 6.79
N ARG A 33 -6.58 0.15 5.88
CA ARG A 33 -6.60 1.62 5.77
C ARG A 33 -7.96 2.11 5.26
N ALA A 34 -8.44 1.51 4.17
CA ALA A 34 -9.67 1.93 3.51
C ALA A 34 -10.90 1.77 4.42
N SER A 35 -10.95 0.70 5.21
CA SER A 35 -12.06 0.39 6.12
C SER A 35 -12.35 1.54 7.08
N LEU A 36 -11.32 2.13 7.70
CA LEU A 36 -11.51 3.28 8.58
C LEU A 36 -11.77 4.59 7.81
N SER A 37 -11.15 4.80 6.66
CA SER A 37 -11.46 5.99 5.83
C SER A 37 -12.92 6.04 5.42
N VAL A 38 -13.44 4.93 4.90
CA VAL A 38 -14.83 4.83 4.44
C VAL A 38 -15.80 4.79 5.61
N TYR A 39 -15.44 4.15 6.73
CA TYR A 39 -16.23 4.21 7.95
C TYR A 39 -16.42 5.66 8.44
N VAL A 40 -15.34 6.44 8.50
CA VAL A 40 -15.40 7.86 8.90
C VAL A 40 -16.24 8.67 7.92
N ALA A 41 -16.12 8.44 6.61
CA ALA A 41 -16.98 9.08 5.62
C ALA A 41 -18.47 8.81 5.88
N LYS A 42 -18.84 7.54 6.11
CA LYS A 42 -20.22 7.14 6.42
C LYS A 42 -20.72 7.80 7.71
N GLN A 43 -19.92 7.74 8.78
CA GLN A 43 -20.24 8.32 10.09
C GLN A 43 -20.47 9.83 10.00
N LYS A 44 -19.70 10.53 9.15
CA LYS A 44 -19.85 11.97 8.92
C LYS A 44 -20.98 12.34 7.95
N GLY A 45 -21.73 11.36 7.44
CA GLY A 45 -22.87 11.60 6.55
C GLY A 45 -22.49 11.93 5.10
N PHE A 46 -21.25 11.64 4.67
CA PHE A 46 -20.88 11.85 3.27
C PHE A 46 -21.66 10.90 2.35
N PRO A 47 -22.11 11.37 1.18
CA PRO A 47 -22.89 10.57 0.22
C PRO A 47 -22.04 9.55 -0.55
N GLY A 48 -20.72 9.72 -0.55
CA GLY A 48 -19.77 8.86 -1.23
C GLY A 48 -18.32 9.15 -0.84
N VAL A 49 -17.41 8.38 -1.44
CA VAL A 49 -15.96 8.52 -1.28
C VAL A 49 -15.28 8.63 -2.63
N ILE A 50 -14.15 9.32 -2.67
CA ILE A 50 -13.30 9.41 -3.86
C ILE A 50 -11.84 9.12 -3.51
N ALA A 51 -11.16 8.39 -4.39
CA ALA A 51 -9.74 8.07 -4.27
C ALA A 51 -8.98 8.38 -5.58
N ALA A 52 -7.76 8.90 -5.45
CA ALA A 52 -6.84 9.17 -6.55
C ALA A 52 -5.69 8.17 -6.48
N THR A 53 -5.74 7.10 -7.29
CA THR A 53 -4.77 6.01 -7.23
C THR A 53 -4.92 5.02 -8.38
N SER A 54 -3.81 4.66 -9.01
CA SER A 54 -3.72 3.55 -9.98
C SER A 54 -3.32 2.20 -9.35
N GLY A 55 -3.23 2.13 -8.02
CA GLY A 55 -2.81 0.94 -7.29
C GLY A 55 -3.97 0.24 -6.58
N ASN A 56 -3.66 -0.83 -5.83
CA ASN A 56 -4.67 -1.63 -5.12
C ASN A 56 -5.52 -0.83 -4.09
N TYR A 57 -5.17 0.44 -3.82
CA TYR A 57 -5.94 1.27 -2.88
C TYR A 57 -7.30 1.64 -3.46
N GLY A 58 -7.42 1.80 -4.78
CA GLY A 58 -8.70 2.08 -5.45
C GLY A 58 -9.69 0.94 -5.21
N ALA A 59 -9.24 -0.29 -5.46
CA ALA A 59 -10.04 -1.49 -5.20
C ALA A 59 -10.41 -1.65 -3.72
N ALA A 60 -9.51 -1.31 -2.79
CA ALA A 60 -9.80 -1.31 -1.36
C ALA A 60 -10.88 -0.27 -0.98
N VAL A 61 -10.79 0.96 -1.49
CA VAL A 61 -11.80 1.99 -1.22
C VAL A 61 -13.14 1.59 -1.83
N ALA A 62 -13.15 1.11 -3.07
CA ALA A 62 -14.35 0.64 -3.76
C ALA A 62 -15.03 -0.52 -2.99
N SER A 63 -14.25 -1.54 -2.60
CA SER A 63 -14.75 -2.67 -1.80
C SER A 63 -15.36 -2.20 -0.47
N GLN A 64 -14.64 -1.35 0.27
CA GLN A 64 -15.11 -0.86 1.57
C GLN A 64 -16.32 0.09 1.46
N ALA A 65 -16.45 0.83 0.35
CA ALA A 65 -17.59 1.69 0.03
C ALA A 65 -18.84 0.86 -0.28
N ALA A 66 -18.69 -0.17 -1.13
CA ALA A 66 -19.77 -1.11 -1.44
C ALA A 66 -20.32 -1.77 -0.17
N MET A 67 -19.45 -2.26 0.72
CA MET A 67 -19.85 -2.84 2.02
C MET A 67 -20.65 -1.89 2.93
N ARG A 68 -20.53 -0.57 2.73
CA ARG A 68 -21.17 0.46 3.58
C ARG A 68 -22.27 1.23 2.86
N GLY A 69 -22.64 0.82 1.64
CA GLY A 69 -23.63 1.48 0.82
C GLY A 69 -23.28 2.95 0.54
N LEU A 70 -22.02 3.22 0.21
CA LEU A 70 -21.55 4.53 -0.24
C LEU A 70 -21.22 4.48 -1.74
N LYS A 71 -21.47 5.57 -2.46
CA LYS A 71 -20.96 5.75 -3.82
C LYS A 71 -19.43 5.84 -3.78
N CYS A 72 -18.77 5.40 -4.84
CA CYS A 72 -17.32 5.45 -4.95
C CYS A 72 -16.89 5.96 -6.31
N ILE A 73 -15.94 6.90 -6.33
CA ILE A 73 -15.21 7.31 -7.54
C ILE A 73 -13.73 6.98 -7.36
N VAL A 74 -13.10 6.41 -8.38
CA VAL A 74 -11.65 6.19 -8.43
C VAL A 74 -11.09 6.94 -9.63
N VAL A 75 -10.22 7.91 -9.38
CA VAL A 75 -9.51 8.66 -10.41
C VAL A 75 -8.10 8.09 -10.55
N GLN A 76 -7.68 7.76 -11.78
CA GLN A 76 -6.41 7.06 -12.01
C GLN A 76 -5.80 7.36 -13.38
N GLU A 77 -4.48 7.39 -13.42
CA GLU A 77 -3.70 7.40 -14.66
C GLU A 77 -3.61 5.97 -15.21
N VAL A 78 -4.08 5.77 -16.43
CA VAL A 78 -4.15 4.46 -17.10
C VAL A 78 -3.37 4.46 -18.40
N PHE A 79 -3.26 5.60 -19.08
CA PHE A 79 -2.70 5.69 -20.43
C PHE A 79 -1.40 6.48 -20.48
N ASP A 80 -0.51 6.13 -21.41
CA ASP A 80 0.56 7.01 -21.86
C ASP A 80 0.02 8.10 -22.82
N SER A 81 0.88 9.02 -23.26
CA SER A 81 0.55 10.15 -24.14
C SER A 81 0.07 9.71 -25.53
N ARG A 82 0.31 8.46 -25.90
CA ARG A 82 -0.14 7.84 -27.16
C ARG A 82 -1.44 7.05 -26.99
N GLY A 83 -2.03 7.06 -25.79
CA GLY A 83 -3.24 6.32 -25.47
C GLY A 83 -3.01 4.83 -25.19
N VAL A 84 -1.76 4.39 -25.01
CA VAL A 84 -1.45 3.00 -24.69
C VAL A 84 -1.66 2.77 -23.20
N GLY A 85 -2.61 1.91 -22.87
CA GLY A 85 -2.97 1.61 -21.49
C GLY A 85 -2.00 0.64 -20.81
N GLN A 86 -1.68 0.90 -19.54
CA GLN A 86 -0.85 0.03 -18.73
C GLN A 86 -1.68 -1.20 -18.31
N PRO A 87 -1.25 -2.44 -18.63
CA PRO A 87 -2.09 -3.63 -18.46
C PRO A 87 -2.54 -3.91 -17.03
N GLU A 88 -1.64 -3.78 -16.05
CA GLU A 88 -1.92 -4.01 -14.62
C GLU A 88 -2.93 -2.99 -14.05
N ILE A 89 -2.91 -1.75 -14.52
CA ILE A 89 -3.81 -0.67 -14.10
C ILE A 89 -5.19 -0.86 -14.75
N ILE A 90 -5.24 -1.32 -16.01
CA ILE A 90 -6.51 -1.68 -16.68
C ILE A 90 -7.23 -2.76 -15.87
N GLU A 91 -6.56 -3.84 -15.48
CA GLU A 91 -7.19 -4.91 -14.69
C GLU A 91 -7.62 -4.44 -13.29
N LYS A 92 -6.88 -3.51 -12.68
CA LYS A 92 -7.30 -2.88 -11.41
C LYS A 92 -8.54 -2.01 -11.58
N SER A 93 -8.68 -1.34 -12.72
CA SER A 93 -9.87 -0.55 -13.06
C SER A 93 -11.11 -1.44 -13.03
N ARG A 94 -11.04 -2.58 -13.74
CA ARG A 94 -12.13 -3.58 -13.79
C ARG A 94 -12.50 -4.09 -12.41
N LYS A 95 -11.51 -4.27 -11.53
CA LYS A 95 -11.76 -4.66 -10.14
C LYS A 95 -12.53 -3.57 -9.36
N CYS A 96 -12.19 -2.30 -9.54
CA CYS A 96 -12.95 -1.19 -8.93
C CYS A 96 -14.39 -1.14 -9.46
N GLU A 97 -14.58 -1.27 -10.78
CA GLU A 97 -15.89 -1.28 -11.45
C GLU A 97 -16.75 -2.46 -10.98
N ALA A 98 -16.14 -3.64 -10.78
CA ALA A 98 -16.84 -4.82 -10.26
C ALA A 98 -17.38 -4.61 -8.83
N TYR A 99 -16.79 -3.71 -8.04
CA TYR A 99 -17.34 -3.28 -6.74
C TYR A 99 -18.38 -2.14 -6.87
N GLY A 100 -18.69 -1.69 -8.08
CA GLY A 100 -19.64 -0.61 -8.34
C GLY A 100 -19.06 0.79 -8.24
N ALA A 101 -17.74 0.95 -8.28
CA ALA A 101 -17.12 2.27 -8.37
C ALA A 101 -17.20 2.83 -9.80
N GLU A 102 -17.40 4.13 -9.91
CA GLU A 102 -17.14 4.88 -11.13
C GLU A 102 -15.64 5.12 -11.26
N VAL A 103 -15.05 4.82 -12.43
CA VAL A 103 -13.60 4.93 -12.65
C VAL A 103 -13.30 5.98 -13.70
N HIS A 104 -12.60 7.03 -13.30
CA HIS A 104 -12.13 8.08 -14.20
C HIS A 104 -10.71 7.76 -14.63
N GLN A 105 -10.56 7.38 -15.89
CA GLN A 105 -9.28 6.98 -16.48
C GLN A 105 -8.67 8.13 -17.26
N LEU A 106 -7.43 8.50 -16.91
CA LEU A 106 -6.70 9.62 -17.49
C LEU A 106 -5.37 9.15 -18.06
N SER A 107 -4.72 9.97 -18.89
CA SER A 107 -3.30 9.80 -19.19
C SER A 107 -2.44 10.19 -18.00
N VAL A 108 -1.19 9.71 -17.96
CA VAL A 108 -0.20 10.13 -16.96
C VAL A 108 0.01 11.64 -17.03
N GLY A 109 -0.14 12.32 -15.91
CA GLY A 109 -0.02 13.77 -15.86
C GLY A 109 -0.69 14.44 -14.66
N PRO A 110 -0.44 15.74 -14.47
CA PRO A 110 -0.98 16.51 -13.34
C PRO A 110 -2.52 16.64 -13.37
N GLU A 111 -3.15 16.37 -14.50
CA GLU A 111 -4.60 16.46 -14.73
C GLU A 111 -5.38 15.59 -13.75
N LEU A 112 -4.81 14.48 -13.28
CA LEU A 112 -5.41 13.65 -12.26
C LEU A 112 -5.77 14.44 -10.99
N PHE A 113 -4.91 15.35 -10.56
CA PHE A 113 -5.18 16.16 -9.37
C PHE A 113 -6.29 17.19 -9.62
N TYR A 114 -6.30 17.79 -10.82
CA TYR A 114 -7.36 18.73 -11.21
C TYR A 114 -8.72 18.04 -11.25
N VAL A 115 -8.84 16.93 -12.00
CA VAL A 115 -10.09 16.16 -12.10
C VAL A 115 -10.54 15.66 -10.72
N PHE A 116 -9.62 15.18 -9.89
CA PHE A 116 -9.92 14.75 -8.52
C PHE A 116 -10.51 15.86 -7.65
N LEU A 117 -9.96 17.09 -7.75
CA LEU A 117 -10.49 18.24 -7.01
C LEU A 117 -11.86 18.69 -7.53
N CYS A 118 -12.06 18.75 -8.85
CA CYS A 118 -13.37 19.05 -9.44
C CYS A 118 -14.43 18.04 -8.97
N GLN A 119 -14.10 16.74 -9.00
CA GLN A 119 -15.03 15.71 -8.54
C GLN A 119 -15.33 15.81 -7.04
N LEU A 120 -14.38 16.20 -6.21
CA LEU A 120 -14.64 16.48 -4.79
C LEU A 120 -15.64 17.63 -4.62
N GLU A 121 -15.47 18.73 -5.36
CA GLU A 121 -16.35 19.90 -5.28
C GLU A 121 -17.76 19.62 -5.83
N GLU A 122 -17.86 18.95 -6.97
CA GLU A 122 -19.13 18.66 -7.64
C GLU A 122 -19.98 17.64 -6.87
N THR A 123 -19.36 16.60 -6.32
CA THR A 123 -20.09 15.48 -5.70
C THR A 123 -20.27 15.65 -4.19
N GLY A 124 -19.45 16.49 -3.56
CA GLY A 124 -19.37 16.59 -2.10
C GLY A 124 -18.90 15.29 -1.43
N PHE A 125 -18.16 14.43 -2.14
CA PHE A 125 -17.67 13.16 -1.60
C PHE A 125 -16.49 13.34 -0.64
N PHE A 126 -16.26 12.34 0.21
CA PHE A 126 -15.12 12.32 1.12
C PHE A 126 -13.84 11.86 0.41
N SER A 127 -12.75 12.61 0.55
CA SER A 127 -11.43 12.21 0.04
C SER A 127 -10.82 11.07 0.88
N ALA A 128 -10.80 9.86 0.33
CA ALA A 128 -10.17 8.69 0.93
C ALA A 128 -8.65 8.63 0.68
N SER A 129 -8.10 9.49 -0.19
CA SER A 129 -6.68 9.52 -0.58
C SER A 129 -5.75 10.02 0.52
N LEU A 130 -6.26 10.87 1.42
CA LEU A 130 -5.44 11.59 2.40
C LEU A 130 -4.78 10.66 3.42
N TYR A 131 -3.55 11.00 3.80
CA TYR A 131 -2.87 10.36 4.93
C TYR A 131 -3.46 10.92 6.23
N THR A 132 -4.37 10.19 6.85
CA THR A 132 -5.03 10.63 8.09
C THR A 132 -4.68 9.73 9.28
N PRO A 133 -4.66 10.27 10.51
CA PRO A 133 -4.36 9.46 11.71
C PRO A 133 -5.27 8.25 11.87
N PHE A 134 -6.57 8.38 11.60
CA PHE A 134 -7.51 7.27 11.69
C PHE A 134 -7.25 6.21 10.62
N ALA A 135 -6.91 6.58 9.38
CA ALA A 135 -6.62 5.59 8.34
C ALA A 135 -5.37 4.77 8.69
N ILE A 136 -4.38 5.38 9.33
CA ILE A 136 -3.19 4.68 9.85
C ILE A 136 -3.52 3.78 11.04
N ALA A 137 -4.45 4.19 11.92
CA ALA A 137 -4.93 3.32 13.00
C ALA A 137 -5.55 2.02 12.46
N GLY A 138 -6.11 2.04 11.25
CA GLY A 138 -6.63 0.84 10.60
C GLY A 138 -5.52 -0.16 10.29
N ILE A 139 -4.36 0.32 9.85
CA ILE A 139 -3.17 -0.49 9.60
C ILE A 139 -2.54 -0.99 10.91
N GLU A 140 -2.72 -0.29 12.05
CA GLU A 140 -2.21 -0.78 13.37
C GLU A 140 -2.74 -2.17 13.72
N THR A 141 -3.93 -2.54 13.22
CA THR A 141 -4.47 -3.90 13.37
C THR A 141 -3.54 -4.98 12.82
N LEU A 142 -2.86 -4.71 11.69
CA LEU A 142 -1.90 -5.64 11.09
C LEU A 142 -0.75 -5.95 12.06
N GLY A 143 -0.16 -4.89 12.63
CA GLY A 143 0.93 -5.03 13.59
C GLY A 143 0.51 -5.74 14.87
N HIS A 144 -0.69 -5.41 15.38
CA HIS A 144 -1.26 -6.08 16.54
C HIS A 144 -1.45 -7.57 16.29
N GLU A 145 -2.08 -7.94 15.17
CA GLU A 145 -2.33 -9.34 14.79
C GLU A 145 -1.02 -10.11 14.64
N VAL A 146 -0.03 -9.56 13.92
CA VAL A 146 1.28 -10.23 13.73
C VAL A 146 1.95 -10.49 15.08
N GLY A 147 2.01 -9.48 15.95
CA GLY A 147 2.64 -9.62 17.27
C GLY A 147 1.92 -10.64 18.15
N LYS A 148 0.60 -10.57 18.22
CA LYS A 148 -0.24 -11.48 19.00
C LYS A 148 -0.13 -12.92 18.49
N GLN A 149 -0.31 -13.15 17.20
CA GLN A 149 -0.33 -14.48 16.61
C GLN A 149 1.03 -15.20 16.74
N VAL A 150 2.14 -14.49 16.57
CA VAL A 150 3.48 -15.10 16.76
C VAL A 150 3.71 -15.47 18.22
N LYS A 151 3.31 -14.63 19.18
CA LYS A 151 3.41 -14.96 20.61
C LYS A 151 2.57 -16.17 20.99
N GLU A 152 1.34 -16.24 20.48
CA GLU A 152 0.43 -17.37 20.73
C GLU A 152 0.99 -18.68 20.15
N GLN A 153 1.62 -18.63 18.97
CA GLN A 153 2.15 -19.82 18.30
C GLN A 153 3.53 -20.26 18.81
N GLU A 154 4.41 -19.31 19.14
CA GLU A 154 5.83 -19.58 19.41
C GLU A 154 6.27 -19.23 20.84
N GLY A 155 5.40 -18.60 21.64
CA GLY A 155 5.73 -18.15 23.00
C GLY A 155 6.71 -16.98 23.06
N VAL A 156 7.12 -16.43 21.92
CA VAL A 156 8.11 -15.34 21.79
C VAL A 156 7.59 -14.23 20.88
N GLU A 157 8.11 -13.02 21.03
CA GLU A 157 7.85 -11.95 20.06
C GLU A 157 8.61 -12.19 18.74
N PRO A 158 8.12 -11.67 17.59
CA PRO A 158 8.86 -11.74 16.35
C PRO A 158 10.22 -11.05 16.48
N SER A 159 11.32 -11.72 16.13
CA SER A 159 12.64 -11.07 16.15
C SER A 159 12.74 -9.93 15.13
N ALA A 160 12.06 -10.08 13.99
CA ALA A 160 11.95 -9.05 12.97
C ALA A 160 10.65 -9.19 12.18
N VAL A 161 10.14 -8.07 11.67
CA VAL A 161 9.00 -8.02 10.74
C VAL A 161 9.42 -7.24 9.50
N PHE A 162 9.31 -7.90 8.35
CA PHE A 162 9.56 -7.31 7.04
C PHE A 162 8.27 -6.72 6.49
N ILE A 163 8.29 -5.44 6.13
CA ILE A 163 7.10 -4.70 5.73
C ILE A 163 7.35 -4.04 4.38
N ALA A 164 6.46 -4.35 3.43
CA ALA A 164 6.41 -3.67 2.13
C ALA A 164 6.32 -2.14 2.30
N HIS A 165 7.24 -1.41 1.68
CA HIS A 165 7.38 0.03 1.83
C HIS A 165 7.38 0.76 0.48
N ALA A 166 6.57 1.81 0.42
CA ALA A 166 6.57 2.85 -0.62
C ALA A 166 6.33 4.19 0.09
N GLY A 167 5.12 4.76 0.06
CA GLY A 167 4.77 5.98 0.80
C GLY A 167 4.70 5.85 2.34
N GLY A 168 5.30 4.82 2.95
CA GLY A 168 5.49 4.72 4.41
C GLY A 168 4.30 4.30 5.28
N GLY A 169 3.04 4.49 4.83
CA GLY A 169 1.85 4.23 5.65
C GLY A 169 1.77 2.81 6.25
N ASN A 170 2.11 1.79 5.46
CA ASN A 170 2.09 0.39 5.91
C ASN A 170 3.10 0.14 7.05
N VAL A 171 4.31 0.67 6.90
CA VAL A 171 5.37 0.58 7.92
C VAL A 171 4.95 1.30 9.19
N THR A 172 4.48 2.54 9.08
CA THR A 172 4.07 3.34 10.25
C THR A 172 2.95 2.64 11.04
N GLY A 173 1.90 2.18 10.36
CA GLY A 173 0.78 1.52 11.02
C GLY A 173 1.18 0.20 11.66
N THR A 174 1.85 -0.67 10.91
CA THR A 174 2.28 -1.99 11.40
C THR A 174 3.25 -1.87 12.58
N ALA A 175 4.23 -0.96 12.52
CA ALA A 175 5.16 -0.74 13.63
C ALA A 175 4.43 -0.22 14.88
N ARG A 176 3.52 0.76 14.74
CA ARG A 176 2.70 1.23 15.86
C ARG A 176 1.85 0.12 16.47
N GLY A 177 1.28 -0.75 15.62
CA GLY A 177 0.51 -1.92 16.04
C GLY A 177 1.32 -2.90 16.87
N LEU A 178 2.53 -3.24 16.40
CA LEU A 178 3.48 -4.11 17.10
C LEU A 178 3.89 -3.53 18.45
N LEU A 179 4.26 -2.25 18.49
CA LEU A 179 4.74 -1.57 19.70
C LEU A 179 3.65 -1.41 20.76
N LYS A 180 2.46 -0.94 20.37
CA LYS A 180 1.37 -0.63 21.33
C LYS A 180 0.62 -1.89 21.76
N ALA A 181 -0.08 -2.50 20.83
CA ALA A 181 -1.10 -3.50 21.11
C ALA A 181 -0.56 -4.93 20.94
N GLY A 182 0.42 -5.12 20.07
CA GLY A 182 1.17 -6.37 19.98
C GLY A 182 2.07 -6.59 21.20
N GLY A 183 2.47 -5.52 21.88
CA GLY A 183 3.38 -5.56 23.03
C GLY A 183 4.74 -6.13 22.66
N CYS A 184 5.23 -5.85 21.46
CA CYS A 184 6.49 -6.39 20.93
C CYS A 184 7.56 -5.28 20.79
N PRO A 185 8.08 -4.73 21.90
CA PRO A 185 8.96 -3.57 21.86
C PRO A 185 10.35 -3.86 21.27
N ASN A 186 10.82 -5.13 21.26
CA ASN A 186 12.15 -5.46 20.74
C ASN A 186 12.12 -6.02 19.32
N THR A 187 10.93 -6.17 18.72
CA THR A 187 10.78 -6.60 17.32
C THR A 187 11.42 -5.59 16.37
N LYS A 188 12.37 -6.06 15.56
CA LYS A 188 13.00 -5.23 14.54
C LYS A 188 12.08 -4.94 13.37
N ILE A 189 11.96 -3.67 12.99
CA ILE A 189 11.12 -3.22 11.88
C ILE A 189 12.00 -3.02 10.64
N ILE A 190 11.75 -3.83 9.61
CA ILE A 190 12.52 -3.82 8.37
C ILE A 190 11.61 -3.43 7.20
N ALA A 191 11.87 -2.29 6.58
CA ALA A 191 11.19 -1.90 5.35
C ALA A 191 11.86 -2.57 4.14
N ALA A 192 11.06 -3.11 3.23
CA ALA A 192 11.52 -3.64 1.96
C ALA A 192 10.85 -2.91 0.79
N SER A 193 11.66 -2.50 -0.19
CA SER A 193 11.17 -1.89 -1.42
C SER A 193 11.77 -2.55 -2.66
N VAL A 194 10.94 -2.75 -3.68
CA VAL A 194 11.37 -3.18 -5.00
C VAL A 194 12.11 -2.02 -5.67
N ASP A 195 13.33 -2.30 -6.11
CA ASP A 195 14.18 -1.32 -6.74
C ASP A 195 13.71 -1.02 -8.16
N LEU A 196 13.26 0.21 -8.35
CA LEU A 196 12.90 0.79 -9.65
C LEU A 196 13.92 1.84 -10.12
N THR A 197 15.17 1.76 -9.67
CA THR A 197 16.24 2.62 -10.20
C THR A 197 16.25 2.54 -11.74
N GLY A 198 16.24 3.70 -12.38
CA GLY A 198 16.13 3.84 -13.83
C GLY A 198 14.70 3.93 -14.39
N LEU A 199 13.65 3.83 -13.55
CA LEU A 199 12.26 4.07 -13.96
C LEU A 199 11.68 5.31 -13.27
N HIS A 200 10.96 6.13 -14.03
CA HIS A 200 10.32 7.35 -13.52
C HIS A 200 8.79 7.25 -13.56
N MET A 201 8.11 7.44 -12.42
CA MET A 201 6.64 7.27 -12.32
C MET A 201 5.85 8.15 -13.30
N ALA A 202 6.25 9.41 -13.46
CA ALA A 202 5.68 10.35 -14.44
C ALA A 202 6.31 10.33 -15.85
N SER A 203 7.21 9.38 -16.16
CA SER A 203 7.75 9.25 -17.52
C SER A 203 6.81 8.44 -18.38
N ASP A 204 6.47 9.02 -19.53
CA ASP A 204 5.62 8.41 -20.56
C ASP A 204 6.21 7.10 -21.09
N HIS A 205 7.52 7.10 -21.36
CA HIS A 205 8.25 5.92 -21.81
C HIS A 205 8.32 4.83 -20.74
N ASP A 206 8.50 5.19 -19.47
CA ASP A 206 8.69 4.22 -18.39
C ASP A 206 7.37 3.71 -17.81
N PHE A 207 6.26 4.44 -18.01
CA PHE A 207 4.94 4.09 -17.48
C PHE A 207 4.52 2.67 -17.81
N ASN A 208 4.61 2.30 -19.08
CA ASN A 208 4.22 0.97 -19.55
C ASN A 208 5.27 -0.11 -19.28
N ARG A 209 6.45 0.25 -18.76
CA ARG A 209 7.54 -0.70 -18.42
C ARG A 209 7.54 -1.09 -16.94
N LYS A 210 6.64 -0.54 -16.14
CA LYS A 210 6.53 -0.82 -14.70
C LYS A 210 5.61 -2.01 -14.46
N SER A 211 6.05 -2.91 -13.59
CA SER A 211 5.26 -4.07 -13.13
C SER A 211 4.93 -4.01 -11.63
N PHE A 212 5.18 -2.87 -10.98
CA PHE A 212 4.96 -2.69 -9.54
C PHE A 212 4.28 -1.35 -9.28
N THR A 213 3.05 -1.39 -8.74
CA THR A 213 2.38 -0.20 -8.20
C THR A 213 2.34 -0.18 -6.67
N THR A 214 3.01 -1.13 -6.01
CA THR A 214 3.09 -1.24 -4.55
C THR A 214 4.52 -1.61 -4.13
N ALA A 215 4.92 -1.19 -2.93
CA ALA A 215 6.17 -1.59 -2.29
C ALA A 215 7.43 -1.25 -3.09
N HIS A 216 7.47 -0.15 -3.82
CA HIS A 216 8.57 0.17 -4.73
C HIS A 216 9.30 1.47 -4.35
N THR A 217 10.53 1.63 -4.85
CA THR A 217 11.38 2.76 -4.48
C THR A 217 10.87 4.11 -4.99
N GLY A 218 10.10 4.14 -6.09
CA GLY A 218 9.57 5.39 -6.69
C GLY A 218 8.79 6.34 -5.76
N PHE A 219 8.32 5.90 -4.59
CA PHE A 219 7.71 6.74 -3.54
C PHE A 219 8.37 6.55 -2.16
N ALA A 220 9.56 5.96 -2.10
CA ALA A 220 10.23 5.52 -0.88
C ALA A 220 11.44 6.39 -0.50
N VAL A 221 12.14 5.99 0.57
CA VAL A 221 13.31 6.66 1.15
C VAL A 221 14.38 7.08 0.11
N PRO A 222 14.79 6.26 -0.87
CA PRO A 222 15.84 6.65 -1.81
C PRO A 222 15.50 7.85 -2.72
N PHE A 223 14.23 8.22 -2.82
CA PHE A 223 13.77 9.35 -3.63
C PHE A 223 13.23 10.51 -2.76
N THR A 224 13.62 10.55 -1.48
CA THR A 224 13.27 11.60 -0.50
C THR A 224 13.71 13.01 -0.87
N THR A 225 14.73 13.12 -1.72
CA THR A 225 15.37 14.38 -2.09
C THR A 225 14.83 14.97 -3.39
N TRP A 226 13.86 14.33 -4.06
CA TRP A 226 13.33 14.78 -5.34
C TRP A 226 11.84 15.20 -5.22
N PRO A 227 11.55 16.51 -5.17
CA PRO A 227 10.19 17.02 -4.92
C PRO A 227 9.16 16.64 -6.00
N ASP A 228 9.59 16.35 -7.23
CA ASP A 228 8.69 16.02 -8.36
C ASP A 228 8.03 14.62 -8.25
N ARG A 229 8.41 13.80 -7.26
CA ARG A 229 7.92 12.42 -7.12
C ARG A 229 6.93 12.18 -5.98
N ALA A 230 6.67 13.16 -5.11
CA ALA A 230 5.52 13.31 -4.19
C ALA A 230 5.80 14.40 -3.14
N ASP A 231 4.88 14.61 -2.19
CA ASP A 231 5.10 15.25 -0.89
C ASP A 231 6.07 14.39 0.00
N VAL A 232 7.22 14.01 -0.57
CA VAL A 232 8.14 12.96 -0.10
C VAL A 232 8.76 13.25 1.27
N PRO A 233 9.14 14.50 1.63
CA PRO A 233 9.85 14.74 2.88
C PRO A 233 9.04 14.25 4.10
N ARG A 234 7.72 14.52 4.11
CA ARG A 234 6.83 14.12 5.21
C ARG A 234 6.48 12.63 5.17
N ASN A 235 6.25 12.08 3.98
CA ASN A 235 5.85 10.68 3.83
C ASN A 235 6.98 9.69 4.17
N ALA A 236 8.22 10.03 3.83
CA ALA A 236 9.37 9.21 4.17
C ALA A 236 9.87 9.45 5.60
N ALA A 237 9.71 10.65 6.18
CA ALA A 237 10.14 10.91 7.56
C ALA A 237 9.32 10.17 8.61
N ARG A 238 8.00 10.00 8.41
CA ARG A 238 7.12 9.28 9.35
C ARG A 238 7.58 7.84 9.66
N PRO A 239 7.87 6.97 8.67
CA PRO A 239 8.33 5.61 8.92
C PRO A 239 9.75 5.55 9.50
N LEU A 240 10.63 6.53 9.24
CA LEU A 240 12.00 6.54 9.81
C LEU A 240 12.02 6.54 11.35
N ARG A 241 10.96 7.05 12.00
CA ARG A 241 10.81 6.99 13.47
C ARG A 241 10.71 5.57 14.02
N TYR A 242 10.38 4.60 13.17
CA TYR A 242 10.09 3.23 13.55
C TYR A 242 11.02 2.22 12.90
N LEU A 243 11.84 2.62 11.93
CA LEU A 243 12.63 1.70 11.13
C LEU A 243 13.97 1.40 11.79
N ASP A 244 14.26 0.12 11.99
CA ASP A 244 15.61 -0.35 12.31
C ASP A 244 16.46 -0.51 11.04
N ARG A 245 15.83 -0.88 9.92
CA ARG A 245 16.52 -1.12 8.66
C ARG A 245 15.63 -0.88 7.44
N PHE A 246 16.23 -0.38 6.37
CA PHE A 246 15.64 -0.30 5.04
C PHE A 246 16.45 -1.18 4.07
N VAL A 247 15.77 -1.97 3.25
CA VAL A 247 16.41 -2.82 2.23
C VAL A 247 15.71 -2.66 0.88
N THR A 248 16.47 -2.83 -0.19
CA THR A 248 15.95 -2.93 -1.54
C THR A 248 16.08 -4.36 -2.07
N VAL A 249 15.16 -4.74 -2.96
CA VAL A 249 15.18 -6.03 -3.66
C VAL A 249 14.99 -5.82 -5.15
N LYS A 250 15.62 -6.67 -5.97
CA LYS A 250 15.47 -6.61 -7.43
C LYS A 250 14.09 -7.12 -7.85
N GLN A 251 13.54 -6.53 -8.92
CA GLN A 251 12.26 -6.95 -9.51
C GLN A 251 12.21 -8.46 -9.79
N GLY A 252 13.24 -9.01 -10.44
CA GLY A 252 13.31 -10.45 -10.76
C GLY A 252 13.28 -11.36 -9.52
N SER A 253 13.85 -10.94 -8.39
CA SER A 253 13.79 -11.72 -7.15
C SER A 253 12.37 -11.77 -6.58
N VAL A 254 11.59 -10.71 -6.74
CA VAL A 254 10.20 -10.66 -6.30
C VAL A 254 9.33 -11.55 -7.17
N PHE A 255 9.50 -11.49 -8.51
CA PHE A 255 8.78 -12.38 -9.42
C PHE A 255 9.07 -13.86 -9.11
N TYR A 256 10.34 -14.22 -8.99
CA TYR A 256 10.73 -15.60 -8.64
C TYR A 256 10.13 -16.05 -7.30
N THR A 257 10.14 -15.18 -6.29
CA THR A 257 9.55 -15.51 -4.98
C THR A 257 8.03 -15.65 -5.06
N THR A 258 7.36 -14.87 -5.90
CA THR A 258 5.90 -14.92 -6.08
C THR A 258 5.47 -16.24 -6.73
N GLU A 259 6.19 -16.70 -7.75
CA GLU A 259 5.94 -18.01 -8.39
C GLU A 259 6.24 -19.21 -7.48
N MET A 260 7.08 -19.02 -6.46
CA MET A 260 7.44 -20.06 -5.51
C MET A 260 6.40 -20.26 -4.39
N LEU A 261 5.58 -19.24 -4.10
CA LEU A 261 4.59 -19.23 -3.02
C LEU A 261 3.27 -19.87 -3.44
#